data_AF-A0A226CVV3-F1
#
_entry.id   AF-A0A226CVV3-F1
#
_cell.length_a   1.000
_cell.length_b   1.000
_cell.length_c   1.000
_cell.angle_alpha   90.00
_cell.angle_beta   90.00
_cell.angle_gamma   90.00
#
_symmetry.space_group_name_H-M   'P 1'
#
loop_
_entity.id
_entity.type
_entity.pdbx_description
1 polymer ?
#
loop_
_entity_poly.entity_id
_entity_poly.type
_entity_poly.pdbx_seq_one_letter_code
_entity_poly.pdbx_strand_id
1 'polypeptide(L)'
;MNILLNRPLILRSSQDHFSVILNPFPGAYYVIIFLGMTTSRLWLDCKILTASCATIQNQIIAYRRIQIFEKTLNSCIRDRIFLTLAFLGPLFQVLAGFALIEVANSKNISILVGCGLIYVVILIMTLLNFCVAGQINRLSLNWIKCRGRLCKSKIFTRKMKSLVSVRIQYGSNFVEALTPLVVQEFCVRQTTSLLLLRR
;
A
#
# COMPACT_ATOMS: atom_id res chain seq x y z
N MET A 1 20.24 -38.22 15.21
CA MET A 1 20.77 -37.80 13.90
C MET A 1 19.59 -37.67 12.93
N ASN A 2 18.90 -36.52 12.93
CA ASN A 2 17.70 -36.27 12.11
C ASN A 2 17.75 -34.83 11.60
N ILE A 3 18.39 -34.62 10.45
CA ILE A 3 18.43 -33.32 9.74
C ILE A 3 18.23 -33.60 8.26
N LEU A 4 17.05 -34.08 7.84
CA LEU A 4 16.77 -34.30 6.41
C LEU A 4 15.28 -34.16 6.04
N LEU A 5 14.49 -33.33 6.76
CA LEU A 5 13.05 -33.25 6.49
C LEU A 5 12.43 -31.83 6.58
N ASN A 6 13.15 -30.78 6.16
CA ASN A 6 12.57 -29.43 6.12
C ASN A 6 13.02 -28.54 4.93
N ARG A 7 13.45 -29.13 3.81
CA ARG A 7 13.83 -28.38 2.59
C ARG A 7 12.76 -28.22 1.48
N PRO A 8 11.64 -28.97 1.39
CA PRO A 8 10.75 -28.82 0.24
C PRO A 8 9.79 -27.62 0.32
N LEU A 9 9.57 -27.02 1.50
CA LEU A 9 8.66 -25.87 1.66
C LEU A 9 9.27 -24.52 1.23
N ILE A 10 10.58 -24.36 1.34
CA ILE A 10 11.28 -23.10 0.99
C ILE A 10 11.51 -23.01 -0.53
N LEU A 11 11.74 -24.14 -1.20
CA LEU A 11 11.90 -24.19 -2.66
C LEU A 11 10.58 -23.96 -3.41
N ARG A 12 9.45 -24.35 -2.82
CA ARG A 12 8.12 -24.10 -3.42
C ARG A 12 7.72 -22.64 -3.39
N SER A 13 8.00 -21.92 -2.30
CA SER A 13 7.81 -20.46 -2.30
C SER A 13 8.75 -19.79 -3.30
N SER A 14 9.99 -20.27 -3.46
CA SER A 14 10.93 -19.69 -4.42
C SER A 14 10.55 -19.91 -5.90
N GLN A 15 9.94 -21.04 -6.26
CA GLN A 15 9.43 -21.28 -7.63
C GLN A 15 8.17 -20.48 -7.96
N ASP A 16 7.27 -20.27 -7.01
CA ASP A 16 6.10 -19.38 -7.18
C ASP A 16 6.51 -17.90 -7.30
N HIS A 17 7.68 -17.53 -6.77
CA HIS A 17 8.23 -16.19 -6.92
C HIS A 17 8.75 -15.93 -8.34
N PHE A 18 9.25 -16.95 -9.05
CA PHE A 18 9.80 -16.79 -10.40
C PHE A 18 8.71 -16.76 -11.49
N SER A 19 7.62 -17.51 -11.30
CA SER A 19 6.50 -17.56 -12.24
C SER A 19 5.64 -16.29 -12.24
N VAL A 20 5.53 -15.57 -11.11
CA VAL A 20 4.85 -14.26 -11.03
C VAL A 20 5.67 -13.14 -11.69
N ILE A 21 7.00 -13.27 -11.72
CA ILE A 21 7.89 -12.30 -12.37
C ILE A 21 7.87 -12.46 -13.91
N LEU A 22 7.62 -13.68 -14.41
CA LEU A 22 7.66 -13.97 -15.85
C LEU A 22 6.37 -13.59 -16.60
N ASN A 23 5.26 -13.28 -15.89
CA ASN A 23 4.00 -12.88 -16.51
C ASN A 23 3.40 -11.66 -15.76
N PRO A 24 3.67 -10.43 -16.23
CA PRO A 24 3.36 -9.20 -15.47
C PRO A 24 1.85 -8.94 -15.32
N PHE A 25 1.01 -9.51 -16.20
CA PHE A 25 -0.43 -9.27 -16.22
C PHE A 25 -1.18 -9.91 -15.02
N PRO A 26 -1.05 -11.22 -14.73
CA PRO A 26 -1.71 -11.81 -13.56
C PRO A 26 -1.13 -11.29 -12.22
N GLY A 27 0.18 -11.00 -12.17
CA GLY A 27 0.82 -10.44 -10.97
C GLY A 27 0.32 -9.03 -10.64
N ALA A 28 0.24 -8.14 -11.64
CA ALA A 28 -0.27 -6.79 -11.45
C ALA A 28 -1.75 -6.77 -11.07
N TYR A 29 -2.57 -7.63 -11.70
CA TYR A 29 -3.98 -7.78 -11.36
C TYR A 29 -4.18 -8.20 -9.90
N TYR A 30 -3.41 -9.20 -9.45
CA TYR A 30 -3.46 -9.68 -8.07
C TYR A 30 -3.07 -8.57 -7.10
N VAL A 31 -2.00 -7.82 -7.39
CA VAL A 31 -1.55 -6.72 -6.52
C VAL A 31 -2.58 -5.61 -6.45
N ILE A 32 -3.14 -5.15 -7.58
CA ILE A 32 -4.10 -4.04 -7.58
C ILE A 32 -5.37 -4.38 -6.80
N ILE A 33 -5.95 -5.55 -7.08
CA ILE A 33 -7.21 -5.96 -6.46
C ILE A 33 -7.02 -6.35 -5.00
N PHE A 34 -5.98 -7.13 -4.69
CA PHE A 34 -5.70 -7.52 -3.31
C PHE A 34 -5.36 -6.30 -2.45
N LEU A 35 -4.50 -5.39 -2.93
CA LEU A 35 -4.14 -4.19 -2.19
C LEU A 35 -5.33 -3.25 -2.02
N GLY A 36 -6.10 -3.02 -3.08
CA GLY A 36 -7.30 -2.18 -3.02
C GLY A 36 -8.34 -2.72 -2.05
N MET A 37 -8.66 -4.02 -2.12
CA MET A 37 -9.65 -4.63 -1.23
C MET A 37 -9.19 -4.65 0.23
N THR A 38 -7.92 -5.00 0.48
CA THR A 38 -7.38 -5.10 1.84
C THR A 38 -7.24 -3.73 2.51
N THR A 39 -6.78 -2.71 1.79
CA THR A 39 -6.69 -1.34 2.30
C THR A 39 -8.08 -0.75 2.55
N SER A 40 -9.04 -0.98 1.66
CA SER A 40 -10.43 -0.52 1.82
C SER A 40 -11.09 -1.15 3.05
N ARG A 41 -10.90 -2.46 3.24
CA ARG A 41 -11.41 -3.16 4.43
C ARG A 41 -10.78 -2.67 5.72
N LEU A 42 -9.46 -2.48 5.74
CA LEU A 42 -8.75 -1.93 6.89
C LEU A 42 -9.24 -0.52 7.25
N TRP A 43 -9.47 0.33 6.23
CA TRP A 43 -10.04 1.66 6.42
C TRP A 43 -11.46 1.62 7.00
N LEU A 44 -12.33 0.75 6.46
CA LEU A 44 -13.70 0.56 6.95
C LEU A 44 -13.72 0.10 8.41
N ASP A 45 -12.91 -0.91 8.76
CA ASP A 45 -12.80 -1.43 10.12
C ASP A 45 -12.29 -0.37 11.10
N CYS A 46 -11.32 0.45 10.69
CA CYS A 46 -10.88 1.60 11.48
C CYS A 46 -11.99 2.63 11.68
N LYS A 47 -12.78 2.92 10.64
CA LYS A 47 -13.89 3.89 10.70
C LYS A 47 -15.01 3.39 11.62
N ILE A 48 -15.39 2.11 11.50
CA ILE A 48 -16.37 1.46 12.37
C ILE A 48 -15.91 1.51 13.83
N LEU A 49 -14.63 1.23 14.09
CA LEU A 49 -14.09 1.31 15.44
C LEU A 49 -14.17 2.73 16.02
N THR A 50 -13.86 3.75 15.22
CA THR A 50 -13.94 5.15 15.67
C THR A 50 -15.37 5.60 15.93
N ALA A 51 -16.34 5.09 15.17
CA ALA A 51 -17.76 5.44 15.31
C ALA A 51 -18.49 4.63 16.39
N SER A 52 -17.94 3.48 16.79
CA SER A 52 -18.60 2.58 17.75
C SER A 52 -18.70 3.21 19.16
N CYS A 53 -19.91 3.19 19.73
CA CYS A 53 -20.17 3.50 21.15
C CYS A 53 -20.03 2.29 22.09
N ALA A 54 -19.39 1.20 21.64
CA ALA A 54 -19.18 0.02 22.47
C ALA A 54 -18.29 0.28 23.69
N THR A 55 -18.38 -0.58 24.69
CA THR A 55 -17.53 -0.56 25.89
C THR A 55 -16.05 -0.58 25.52
N ILE A 56 -15.22 0.15 26.28
CA ILE A 56 -13.77 0.30 26.03
C ILE A 56 -13.07 -1.06 25.85
N GLN A 57 -13.47 -2.09 26.61
CA GLN A 57 -12.89 -3.43 26.51
C GLN A 57 -13.16 -4.09 25.15
N ASN A 58 -14.38 -3.97 24.63
CA ASN A 58 -14.75 -4.51 23.31
C ASN A 58 -14.02 -3.76 22.19
N GLN A 59 -13.86 -2.44 22.33
CA GLN A 59 -13.11 -1.64 21.37
C GLN A 59 -11.62 -2.01 21.35
N ILE A 60 -11.00 -2.29 22.50
CA ILE A 60 -9.60 -2.76 22.57
C ILE A 60 -9.46 -4.13 21.88
N ILE A 61 -10.41 -5.04 22.06
CA ILE A 61 -10.40 -6.35 21.40
C ILE A 61 -10.52 -6.19 19.88
N ALA A 62 -11.43 -5.34 19.42
CA ALA A 62 -11.59 -5.03 18.00
C ALA A 62 -10.32 -4.39 17.41
N TYR A 63 -9.72 -3.42 18.12
CA TYR A 63 -8.46 -2.80 17.69
C TYR A 63 -7.31 -3.81 17.60
N ARG A 64 -7.21 -4.76 18.54
CA ARG A 64 -6.20 -5.83 18.46
C ARG A 64 -6.40 -6.72 17.23
N ARG A 65 -7.65 -7.01 16.84
CA ARG A 65 -7.92 -7.74 15.58
C ARG A 65 -7.42 -6.96 14.37
N ILE A 66 -7.65 -5.64 14.34
CA ILE A 66 -7.14 -4.76 13.29
C ILE A 66 -5.61 -4.77 13.26
N GLN A 67 -4.94 -4.73 14.42
CA GLN A 67 -3.47 -4.83 14.49
C GLN A 67 -2.94 -6.19 14.00
N ILE A 68 -3.62 -7.30 14.31
CA ILE A 68 -3.23 -8.61 13.81
C ILE A 68 -3.37 -8.65 12.29
N PHE A 69 -4.49 -8.14 11.77
CA PHE A 69 -4.73 -8.06 10.33
C PHE A 69 -3.69 -7.17 9.64
N GLU A 70 -3.34 -6.02 10.21
CA GLU A 70 -2.27 -5.15 9.69
C GLU A 70 -0.91 -5.83 9.72
N LYS A 71 -0.55 -6.59 10.76
CA LYS A 71 0.71 -7.34 10.78
C LYS A 71 0.76 -8.43 9.71
N THR A 72 -0.34 -9.15 9.52
CA THR A 72 -0.45 -10.15 8.45
C THR A 72 -0.35 -9.49 7.08
N LEU A 73 -1.05 -8.38 6.87
CA LEU A 73 -0.94 -7.58 5.65
C LEU A 73 0.50 -7.13 5.44
N ASN A 74 1.13 -6.48 6.43
CA ASN A 74 2.51 -6.05 6.33
C ASN A 74 3.46 -7.22 6.02
N SER A 75 3.23 -8.42 6.58
CA SER A 75 4.05 -9.60 6.24
C SER A 75 3.89 -10.05 4.78
N CYS A 76 2.68 -9.98 4.23
CA CYS A 76 2.43 -10.34 2.82
C CYS A 76 2.89 -9.25 1.84
N ILE A 77 2.75 -7.98 2.24
CA ILE A 77 2.97 -6.78 1.43
C ILE A 77 4.45 -6.38 1.43
N ARG A 78 5.16 -6.52 2.55
CA ARG A 78 6.54 -6.05 2.72
C ARG A 78 7.49 -6.59 1.65
N ASP A 79 7.39 -7.87 1.31
CA ASP A 79 8.33 -8.48 0.36
C ASP A 79 7.87 -8.32 -1.10
N ARG A 80 6.56 -8.45 -1.38
CA ARG A 80 6.03 -8.46 -2.76
C ARG A 80 5.62 -7.08 -3.27
N ILE A 81 4.99 -6.29 -2.42
CA ILE A 81 4.37 -5.02 -2.81
C ILE A 81 5.33 -3.86 -2.64
N PHE A 82 6.33 -3.93 -1.76
CA PHE A 82 7.40 -2.91 -1.78
C PHE A 82 8.06 -2.85 -3.17
N LEU A 83 8.49 -4.00 -3.69
CA LEU A 83 9.09 -4.08 -5.02
C LEU A 83 8.10 -3.64 -6.10
N THR A 84 6.86 -4.14 -6.03
CA THR A 84 5.87 -3.86 -7.09
C THR A 84 5.40 -2.40 -7.06
N LEU A 85 5.03 -1.85 -5.92
CA LEU A 85 4.49 -0.50 -5.84
C LEU A 85 5.58 0.57 -5.93
N ALA A 86 6.78 0.34 -5.37
CA ALA A 86 7.86 1.32 -5.42
C ALA A 86 8.60 1.32 -6.76
N PHE A 87 8.62 0.18 -7.46
CA PHE A 87 9.33 0.07 -8.75
C PHE A 87 8.37 0.03 -9.94
N LEU A 88 7.45 -0.94 -9.99
CA LEU A 88 6.57 -1.12 -11.15
C LEU A 88 5.55 0.03 -11.29
N GLY A 89 4.99 0.52 -10.17
CA GLY A 89 4.06 1.65 -10.20
C GLY A 89 4.63 2.89 -10.90
N PRO A 90 5.75 3.45 -10.41
CA PRO A 90 6.42 4.59 -11.05
C PRO A 90 6.91 4.28 -12.46
N LEU A 91 7.44 3.07 -12.69
CA LEU A 91 7.92 2.68 -14.02
C LEU A 91 6.79 2.69 -15.06
N PHE A 92 5.65 2.07 -14.77
CA PHE A 92 4.50 2.09 -15.68
C PHE A 92 3.94 3.50 -15.85
N GLN A 93 3.94 4.32 -14.80
CA GLN A 93 3.50 5.70 -14.89
C GLN A 93 4.43 6.53 -15.80
N VAL A 94 5.75 6.36 -15.70
CA VAL A 94 6.74 7.03 -16.57
C VAL A 94 6.59 6.58 -18.02
N LEU A 95 6.46 5.28 -18.27
CA LEU A 95 6.28 4.73 -19.62
C LEU A 95 4.97 5.21 -20.26
N ALA A 96 3.87 5.21 -19.50
CA ALA A 96 2.60 5.73 -19.97
C ALA A 96 2.65 7.24 -20.24
N GLY A 97 3.33 8.01 -19.39
CA GLY A 97 3.52 9.45 -19.57
C GLY A 97 4.38 9.79 -20.79
N PHE A 98 5.45 9.03 -21.02
CA PHE A 98 6.27 9.15 -22.22
C PHE A 98 5.46 8.81 -23.48
N ALA A 99 4.77 7.66 -23.49
CA ALA A 99 3.91 7.26 -24.60
C ALA A 99 2.80 8.27 -24.89
N LEU A 100 2.23 8.89 -23.85
CA LEU A 100 1.21 9.93 -24.00
C LEU A 100 1.75 11.14 -24.78
N ILE A 101 2.96 11.59 -24.46
CA ILE A 101 3.58 12.76 -25.11
C ILE A 101 4.02 12.42 -26.54
N GLU A 102 4.53 11.21 -26.76
CA GLU A 102 4.85 10.71 -28.10
C GLU A 102 3.62 10.63 -29.00
N VAL A 103 2.55 10.05 -28.48
CA VAL A 103 1.29 9.94 -29.21
C VAL A 103 0.65 11.31 -29.38
N ALA A 104 0.83 12.26 -28.47
CA ALA A 104 0.32 13.63 -28.65
C ALA A 104 0.92 14.34 -29.88
N ASN A 105 2.14 13.96 -30.28
CA ASN A 105 2.78 14.47 -31.49
C ASN A 105 2.29 13.76 -32.77
N SER A 106 1.76 12.54 -32.66
CA SER A 106 1.11 11.82 -33.77
C SER A 106 -0.39 12.14 -33.76
N LYS A 107 -1.01 12.61 -34.84
CA LYS A 107 -2.42 13.10 -34.87
C LYS A 107 -3.52 12.06 -34.50
N ASN A 108 -3.17 10.92 -33.90
CA ASN A 108 -4.04 9.83 -33.47
C ASN A 108 -4.74 10.13 -32.12
N ILE A 109 -5.85 10.86 -32.17
CA ILE A 109 -6.63 11.25 -30.98
C ILE A 109 -7.11 10.02 -30.18
N SER A 110 -7.52 8.93 -30.83
CA SER A 110 -8.02 7.74 -30.13
C SER A 110 -6.98 7.07 -29.25
N ILE A 111 -5.73 6.97 -29.73
CA ILE A 111 -4.62 6.38 -28.97
C ILE A 111 -4.21 7.35 -27.85
N LEU A 112 -4.22 8.65 -28.12
CA LEU A 112 -3.92 9.69 -27.14
C LEU A 112 -4.86 9.60 -25.93
N VAL A 113 -6.18 9.50 -26.18
CA VAL A 113 -7.19 9.36 -25.13
C VAL A 113 -6.98 8.06 -24.36
N GLY A 114 -6.71 6.94 -25.04
CA GLY A 114 -6.44 5.66 -24.39
C GLY A 114 -5.22 5.70 -23.46
N CYS A 115 -4.09 6.21 -23.93
CA CYS A 115 -2.88 6.40 -23.13
C CYS A 115 -3.11 7.36 -21.95
N GLY A 116 -3.88 8.44 -22.16
CA GLY A 116 -4.18 9.42 -21.13
C GLY A 116 -5.03 8.83 -20.02
N LEU A 117 -6.05 8.03 -20.37
CA LEU A 117 -6.88 7.32 -19.40
C LEU A 117 -6.06 6.33 -18.57
N ILE A 118 -5.18 5.55 -19.20
CA ILE A 118 -4.31 4.60 -18.49
C ILE A 118 -3.40 5.34 -17.50
N TYR A 119 -2.77 6.45 -17.92
CA TYR A 119 -1.93 7.27 -17.06
C TYR A 119 -2.70 7.80 -15.84
N VAL A 120 -3.89 8.38 -16.07
CA VAL A 120 -4.76 8.92 -15.01
C VAL A 120 -5.20 7.81 -14.04
N VAL A 121 -5.56 6.63 -14.54
CA VAL A 121 -5.95 5.50 -13.69
C VAL A 121 -4.80 5.06 -12.79
N ILE A 122 -3.59 4.89 -13.33
CA ILE A 122 -2.41 4.51 -12.54
C ILE A 122 -2.09 5.58 -11.48
N LEU A 123 -2.17 6.85 -11.86
CA LEU A 123 -1.94 7.98 -10.96
C LEU A 123 -2.96 8.01 -9.82
N ILE A 124 -4.25 7.89 -10.13
CA ILE A 124 -5.31 7.87 -9.10
C ILE A 124 -5.13 6.67 -8.17
N MET A 125 -4.89 5.47 -8.71
CA MET A 125 -4.74 4.26 -7.89
C MET A 125 -3.55 4.35 -6.95
N THR A 126 -2.40 4.84 -7.41
CA THR A 126 -1.22 5.01 -6.54
C THR A 126 -1.48 6.05 -5.46
N LEU A 127 -2.04 7.22 -5.80
CA LEU A 127 -2.38 8.26 -4.85
C LEU A 127 -3.39 7.78 -3.79
N LEU A 128 -4.46 7.10 -4.20
CA LEU A 128 -5.48 6.59 -3.28
C LEU A 128 -4.90 5.60 -2.28
N ASN A 129 -4.07 4.65 -2.73
CA ASN A 129 -3.45 3.66 -1.84
C ASN A 129 -2.57 4.31 -0.77
N PHE A 130 -1.72 5.28 -1.15
CA PHE A 130 -0.88 6.00 -0.19
C PHE A 130 -1.71 6.91 0.73
N CYS A 131 -2.73 7.59 0.22
CA CYS A 131 -3.62 8.43 1.01
C CYS A 131 -4.38 7.61 2.06
N VAL A 132 -4.95 6.47 1.69
CA VAL A 132 -5.64 5.56 2.61
C VAL A 132 -4.69 5.04 3.68
N ALA A 133 -3.46 4.65 3.31
CA ALA A 133 -2.44 4.24 4.28
C ALA A 133 -2.13 5.35 5.30
N GLY A 134 -1.97 6.60 4.84
CA GLY A 134 -1.75 7.76 5.69
C GLY A 134 -2.95 8.08 6.60
N GLN A 135 -4.17 7.98 6.07
CA GLN A 135 -5.40 8.20 6.83
C GLN A 135 -5.58 7.16 7.93
N ILE A 136 -5.35 5.87 7.66
CA ILE A 136 -5.44 4.80 8.65
C ILE A 136 -4.46 5.06 9.81
N ASN A 137 -3.23 5.47 9.51
CA ASN A 137 -2.27 5.83 10.54
C ASN A 137 -2.77 7.00 11.40
N ARG A 138 -3.25 8.09 10.78
CA ARG A 138 -3.81 9.25 11.49
C ARG A 138 -5.03 8.89 12.34
N LEU A 139 -5.98 8.13 11.78
CA LEU A 139 -7.18 7.67 12.48
C LEU A 139 -6.81 6.82 13.70
N SER A 140 -5.87 5.87 13.53
CA SER A 140 -5.44 5.00 14.62
C SER A 140 -4.73 5.77 15.74
N LEU A 141 -3.88 6.73 15.39
CA LEU A 141 -3.21 7.62 16.35
C LEU A 141 -4.21 8.50 17.12
N ASN A 142 -5.16 9.10 16.40
CA ASN A 142 -6.19 9.93 17.02
C ASN A 142 -7.07 9.11 17.96
N TRP A 143 -7.45 7.89 17.56
CA TRP A 143 -8.23 7.00 18.39
C TRP A 143 -7.49 6.61 19.68
N ILE A 144 -6.20 6.21 19.59
CA ILE A 144 -5.37 5.91 20.77
C ILE A 144 -5.25 7.14 21.67
N LYS A 145 -5.00 8.33 21.12
CA LYS A 145 -4.86 9.57 21.90
C LYS A 145 -6.16 9.94 22.61
N CYS A 146 -7.29 9.95 21.90
CA CYS A 146 -8.59 10.30 22.47
C CYS A 146 -9.01 9.32 23.56
N ARG A 147 -8.90 8.01 23.29
CA ARG A 147 -9.30 6.98 24.27
C ARG A 147 -8.30 6.86 25.43
N GLY A 148 -7.03 7.13 25.20
CA GLY A 148 -6.01 7.21 26.25
C GLY A 148 -6.29 8.30 27.28
N ARG A 149 -6.83 9.46 26.85
CA ARG A 149 -7.23 10.55 27.76
C ARG A 149 -8.52 10.25 28.54
N LEU A 150 -9.45 9.51 27.94
CA LEU A 150 -10.72 9.13 28.56
C LEU A 150 -10.55 8.02 29.62
N CYS A 151 -9.50 7.20 29.52
CA CYS A 151 -9.23 6.12 30.46
C CYS A 151 -8.54 6.65 31.74
N LYS A 152 -9.29 6.76 32.84
CA LYS A 152 -8.75 7.15 34.16
C LYS A 152 -8.10 6.00 34.94
N SER A 153 -8.40 4.75 34.59
CA SER A 153 -7.88 3.58 35.31
C SER A 153 -6.45 3.24 34.88
N LYS A 154 -5.52 3.13 35.85
CA LYS A 154 -4.09 2.80 35.63
C LYS A 154 -3.89 1.57 34.75
N ILE A 155 -4.71 0.53 34.91
CA ILE A 155 -4.62 -0.72 34.12
C ILE A 155 -4.97 -0.45 32.65
N PHE A 156 -6.02 0.32 32.40
CA PHE A 156 -6.45 0.66 31.04
C PHE A 156 -5.48 1.63 30.37
N THR A 157 -4.94 2.61 31.09
CA THR A 157 -3.90 3.50 30.57
C THR A 157 -2.65 2.73 30.18
N ARG A 158 -2.24 1.72 30.98
CA ARG A 158 -1.10 0.85 30.65
C ARG A 158 -1.37 -0.02 29.43
N LYS A 159 -2.60 -0.55 29.28
CA LYS A 159 -3.03 -1.27 28.06
C LYS A 159 -3.07 -0.37 26.83
N MET A 160 -3.52 0.87 26.94
CA MET A 160 -3.54 1.83 25.83
C MET A 160 -2.12 2.25 25.41
N LYS A 161 -1.20 2.42 26.38
CA LYS A 161 0.22 2.71 26.09
C LYS A 161 0.93 1.57 25.36
N SER A 162 0.48 0.32 25.51
CA SER A 162 1.06 -0.80 24.77
C SER A 162 0.47 -0.98 23.36
N LEU A 163 -0.57 -0.23 22.99
CA LEU A 163 -1.11 -0.25 21.63
C LEU A 163 -0.24 0.61 20.72
N VAL A 164 0.31 -0.04 19.69
CA VAL A 164 1.04 0.63 18.60
C VAL A 164 0.02 1.06 17.55
N SER A 165 0.20 2.27 16.99
CA SER A 165 -0.60 2.75 15.85
C SER A 165 -0.48 1.81 14.66
N VAL A 166 -1.59 1.57 13.97
CA VAL A 166 -1.67 0.76 12.74
C VAL A 166 -0.94 1.52 11.63
N ARG A 167 0.14 0.94 11.08
CA ARG A 167 0.98 1.59 10.07
C ARG A 167 1.34 0.61 8.97
N ILE A 168 0.96 0.93 7.74
CA ILE A 168 1.42 0.15 6.59
C ILE A 168 2.93 0.40 6.42
N GLN A 169 3.71 -0.69 6.51
CA GLN A 169 5.16 -0.64 6.42
C GLN A 169 5.60 -0.96 4.99
N TYR A 170 6.56 -0.18 4.49
CA TYR A 170 7.18 -0.37 3.19
C TYR A 170 8.67 -0.63 3.40
N GLY A 171 9.05 -1.91 3.40
CA GLY A 171 10.40 -2.35 3.75
C GLY A 171 10.75 -2.03 5.20
N SER A 172 11.86 -1.32 5.41
CA SER A 172 12.30 -0.81 6.72
C SER A 172 11.70 0.56 7.07
N ASN A 173 11.01 1.20 6.13
CA ASN A 173 10.49 2.56 6.28
C ASN A 173 8.95 2.55 6.45
N PHE A 174 8.44 3.56 7.14
CA PHE A 174 7.00 3.77 7.26
C PHE A 174 6.52 4.61 6.07
N VAL A 175 5.35 4.28 5.51
CA VAL A 175 4.73 5.17 4.55
C VAL A 175 4.17 6.38 5.27
N GLU A 176 4.73 7.53 4.92
CA GLU A 176 4.25 8.82 5.36
C GLU A 176 3.25 9.35 4.34
N ALA A 177 2.37 10.25 4.79
CA ALA A 177 1.39 10.87 3.91
C ALA A 177 2.04 11.68 2.75
N LEU A 178 3.35 11.95 2.83
CA LEU A 178 4.14 12.69 1.83
C LEU A 178 4.80 11.78 0.79
N THR A 179 4.90 10.47 1.03
CA THR A 179 5.43 9.51 0.05
C THR A 179 4.80 9.60 -1.34
N PRO A 180 3.47 9.78 -1.53
CA PRO A 180 2.90 9.90 -2.86
C PRO A 180 3.43 11.12 -3.62
N LEU A 181 3.68 12.24 -2.96
CA LEU A 181 4.21 13.45 -3.62
C LEU A 181 5.60 13.22 -4.18
N VAL A 182 6.47 12.59 -3.38
CA VAL A 182 7.85 12.26 -3.79
C VAL A 182 7.85 11.29 -4.96
N VAL A 183 6.98 10.28 -4.93
CA VAL A 183 6.83 9.31 -6.02
C VAL A 183 6.35 10.00 -7.30
N GLN A 184 5.37 10.90 -7.21
CA GLN A 184 4.86 11.64 -8.35
C GLN A 184 5.90 12.59 -8.95
N GLU A 185 6.64 13.31 -8.11
CA GLU A 185 7.76 14.16 -8.55
C GLU A 185 8.83 13.34 -9.29
N PHE A 186 9.17 12.17 -8.76
CA PHE A 186 10.08 11.23 -9.42
C PHE A 186 9.55 10.81 -10.80
N CYS A 187 8.28 10.40 -10.90
CA CYS A 187 7.67 10.00 -12.17
C CYS A 187 7.73 11.12 -13.22
N VAL A 188 7.38 12.35 -12.83
CA VAL A 188 7.44 13.51 -13.75
C VAL A 188 8.87 13.78 -14.19
N ARG A 189 9.83 13.81 -13.26
CA ARG A 189 11.24 14.08 -13.55
C ARG A 189 11.87 13.03 -14.49
N GLN A 190 11.56 11.75 -14.29
CA GLN A 190 12.03 10.68 -15.16
C GLN A 190 11.40 10.74 -16.54
N THR A 191 10.11 11.07 -16.63
CA THR A 191 9.42 11.28 -17.91
C THR A 191 10.08 12.42 -18.69
N THR A 192 10.33 13.56 -18.05
CA THR A 192 11.03 14.69 -18.67
C THR A 192 12.45 14.33 -19.10
N SER A 193 13.19 13.57 -18.29
CA SER A 193 14.55 13.13 -18.63
C SER A 193 14.57 12.23 -19.87
N LEU A 194 13.61 11.30 -19.99
CA LEU A 194 13.47 10.45 -21.19
C LEU A 194 13.13 11.27 -22.44
N LEU A 195 12.28 12.29 -22.31
CA LEU A 195 11.95 13.19 -23.43
C LEU A 195 13.16 14.01 -23.87
N LEU A 196 14.00 14.46 -22.93
CA LEU A 196 15.23 15.19 -23.24
C LEU A 196 16.27 14.29 -23.92
N LEU A 197 16.42 13.03 -23.49
CA LEU A 197 17.37 12.08 -24.10
C LEU A 197 16.99 11.67 -25.52
N ARG A 198 15.71 11.74 -25.87
CA ARG A 198 15.23 11.46 -27.22
C ARG A 198 15.55 12.59 -28.20
N ARG A 199 15.64 13.82 -27.69
CA ARG A 199 15.78 15.05 -28.49
C ARG A 199 17.22 15.26 -28.91
#